data_AF-T1I1D0-F1
#
_entry.id   AF-T1I1D0-F1
#
_cell.length_a   1.000
_cell.length_b   1.000
_cell.length_c   1.000
_cell.angle_alpha   90.00
_cell.angle_beta   90.00
_cell.angle_gamma   90.00
#
_symmetry.space_group_name_H-M   'P 1'
#
loop_
_entity.id
_entity.type
_entity.pdbx_description
1 polymer ?
#
loop_
_entity_poly.entity_id
_entity_poly.type
_entity_poly.pdbx_seq_one_letter_code
_entity_poly.pdbx_strand_id
1 'polypeptide(L)'
;MKITRWYNIFGMLWITQFCIGCQHMIIAGAVATWFFTRDKDALTSPIQKSAYNLVRYHLGSVAIGSLFIAIFQFLRAILKAIESQAKDSKNGIVKCILKACQCCLHCFENILMYLTRNAYIEIAIYGQSFCSSGQQAFKVLVNNALRVAAINTVGDFVLLMAKVLVVILTVFIGTLIIDGKEGVHHVWVPISVAGLFAYFVAHSFFTVYEVSLISVNCP
;
A
#
# COMPACT_ATOMS: atom_id res chain seq x y z
N MET A 1 30.35 -7.85 -7.57
CA MET A 1 29.14 -7.31 -8.24
C MET A 1 27.81 -8.00 -7.85
N LYS A 2 27.76 -9.29 -7.47
CA LYS A 2 26.49 -9.98 -7.10
C LYS A 2 25.88 -9.49 -5.78
N ILE A 3 26.70 -9.23 -4.75
CA ILE A 3 26.25 -8.77 -3.43
C ILE A 3 25.58 -7.38 -3.50
N THR A 4 26.16 -6.47 -4.28
CA THR A 4 25.64 -5.11 -4.49
C THR A 4 24.22 -5.11 -5.07
N ARG A 5 23.90 -6.06 -5.96
CA ARG A 5 22.55 -6.18 -6.55
C ARG A 5 21.50 -6.56 -5.50
N TRP A 6 21.80 -7.52 -4.64
CA TRP A 6 20.90 -7.95 -3.58
C TRP A 6 20.72 -6.87 -2.50
N TYR A 7 21.81 -6.19 -2.14
CA TYR A 7 21.75 -5.03 -1.24
C TYR A 7 20.84 -3.92 -1.79
N ASN A 8 20.99 -3.56 -3.07
CA ASN A 8 20.16 -2.54 -3.71
C ASN A 8 18.68 -2.95 -3.78
N ILE A 9 18.38 -4.22 -4.07
CA ILE A 9 16.99 -4.73 -4.07
C ILE A 9 16.39 -4.60 -2.68
N PHE A 10 17.11 -5.04 -1.64
CA PHE A 10 16.65 -4.91 -0.27
C PHE A 10 16.41 -3.45 0.12
N GLY A 11 17.36 -2.57 -0.20
CA GLY A 11 17.23 -1.13 0.04
C GLY A 11 16.02 -0.50 -0.66
N MET A 12 15.77 -0.85 -1.93
CA MET A 12 14.60 -0.38 -2.66
C MET A 12 13.28 -0.86 -2.03
N LEU A 13 13.20 -2.14 -1.63
CA LEU A 13 12.02 -2.68 -0.95
C LEU A 13 11.77 -1.95 0.38
N TRP A 14 12.83 -1.76 1.17
CA TRP A 14 12.71 -1.10 2.47
C TRP A 14 12.32 0.36 2.34
N ILE A 15 12.98 1.14 1.49
CA ILE A 15 12.65 2.55 1.26
C ILE A 15 11.21 2.69 0.73
N THR A 16 10.79 1.79 -0.16
CA THR A 16 9.41 1.79 -0.67
C THR A 16 8.40 1.58 0.46
N GLN A 17 8.60 0.56 1.30
CA GLN A 17 7.73 0.30 2.45
C GLN A 17 7.77 1.45 3.48
N PHE A 18 8.93 2.07 3.65
CA PHE A 18 9.09 3.22 4.54
C PHE A 18 8.31 4.43 4.04
N CYS A 19 8.43 4.79 2.76
CA CYS A 19 7.66 5.88 2.14
C CYS A 19 6.15 5.62 2.23
N ILE A 20 5.71 4.38 1.95
CA ILE A 20 4.31 3.98 2.08
C ILE A 20 3.85 4.13 3.54
N GLY A 21 4.65 3.69 4.52
CA GLY A 21 4.32 3.84 5.94
C GLY A 21 4.20 5.30 6.38
N CYS A 22 5.11 6.17 5.93
CA CYS A 22 5.04 7.61 6.14
C CYS A 22 3.75 8.20 5.57
N GLN A 23 3.38 7.82 4.34
CA GLN A 23 2.13 8.25 3.71
C GLN A 23 0.90 7.86 4.56
N HIS A 24 0.83 6.61 5.03
CA HIS A 24 -0.27 6.15 5.88
C HIS A 24 -0.42 6.98 7.15
N MET A 25 0.70 7.24 7.83
CA MET A 25 0.69 7.99 9.09
C MET A 25 0.32 9.47 8.90
N ILE A 26 0.80 10.10 7.82
CA ILE A 26 0.43 11.49 7.49
C ILE A 26 -1.07 11.60 7.20
N ILE A 27 -1.60 10.71 6.36
CA ILE A 27 -3.03 10.72 6.01
C ILE A 27 -3.88 10.46 7.25
N ALA A 28 -3.56 9.41 8.01
CA ALA A 28 -4.30 9.04 9.22
C ALA A 28 -4.28 10.16 10.27
N GLY A 29 -3.11 10.75 10.54
CA GLY A 29 -2.99 11.83 11.51
C GLY A 29 -3.68 13.12 11.06
N ALA A 30 -3.62 13.45 9.76
CA ALA A 30 -4.34 14.60 9.20
C ALA A 30 -5.86 14.40 9.27
N VAL A 31 -6.35 13.22 8.89
CA VAL A 31 -7.77 12.86 8.94
C VAL A 31 -8.27 12.85 10.38
N ALA A 32 -7.54 12.24 11.31
CA ALA A 32 -7.91 12.22 12.73
C ALA A 32 -7.96 13.63 13.32
N THR A 33 -6.93 14.44 13.05
CA THR A 33 -6.88 15.84 13.49
C THR A 33 -8.06 16.62 12.93
N TRP A 34 -8.34 16.49 11.64
CA TRP A 34 -9.46 17.18 11.02
C TRP A 34 -10.80 16.66 11.53
N PHE A 35 -11.04 15.35 11.59
CA PHE A 35 -12.32 14.74 11.96
C PHE A 35 -12.70 15.01 13.42
N PHE A 36 -11.77 14.78 14.36
CA PHE A 36 -12.06 14.88 15.80
C PHE A 36 -11.99 16.30 16.39
N THR A 37 -11.40 17.27 15.67
CA THR A 37 -11.41 18.66 16.13
C THR A 37 -12.81 19.27 15.92
N ARG A 38 -13.41 19.83 16.98
CA ARG A 38 -14.74 20.47 16.90
C ARG A 38 -14.72 21.78 16.13
N ASP A 39 -13.74 22.64 16.42
CA ASP A 39 -13.56 23.94 15.77
C ASP A 39 -12.64 23.80 14.56
N LYS A 40 -13.23 23.79 13.35
CA LYS A 40 -12.47 23.63 12.10
C LYS A 40 -11.74 24.92 11.72
N ASP A 41 -12.18 26.08 12.19
CA ASP A 41 -11.59 27.37 11.84
C ASP A 41 -10.24 27.60 12.54
N ALA A 42 -10.02 26.90 13.66
CA ALA A 42 -8.74 26.85 14.34
C ALA A 42 -7.69 25.95 13.66
N LEU A 43 -8.08 25.15 12.65
CA LEU A 43 -7.15 24.26 11.93
C LEU A 43 -6.45 25.01 10.79
N THR A 44 -5.16 25.29 10.95
CA THR A 44 -4.36 25.92 9.89
C THR A 44 -3.90 24.92 8.83
N SER A 45 -3.16 23.87 9.19
CA SER A 45 -2.70 22.85 8.25
C SER A 45 -2.52 21.48 8.93
N PRO A 46 -3.58 20.65 8.98
CA PRO A 46 -3.52 19.34 9.64
C PRO A 46 -2.52 18.38 8.97
N ILE A 47 -2.32 18.50 7.65
CA ILE A 47 -1.35 17.70 6.90
C ILE A 47 0.08 18.05 7.31
N GLN A 48 0.44 19.34 7.34
CA GLN A 48 1.78 19.76 7.73
C GLN A 48 2.07 19.42 9.19
N LYS A 49 1.09 19.61 10.08
CA LYS A 49 1.21 19.23 11.49
C LYS A 49 1.42 17.72 11.66
N SER A 50 0.68 16.89 10.92
CA SER A 50 0.85 15.44 10.95
C SER A 50 2.20 15.02 10.40
N ALA A 51 2.67 15.62 9.29
CA ALA A 51 4.00 15.36 8.75
C ALA A 51 5.12 15.75 9.72
N TYR A 52 4.99 16.90 10.39
CA TYR A 52 5.93 17.32 11.43
C TYR A 52 5.95 16.31 12.60
N ASN A 53 4.79 15.88 13.08
CA ASN A 53 4.69 14.90 14.16
C ASN A 53 5.30 13.55 13.77
N LEU A 54 5.06 13.09 12.54
CA LEU A 54 5.70 11.89 11.99
C LEU A 54 7.23 12.02 12.09
N VAL A 55 7.79 13.10 11.52
CA VAL A 55 9.24 13.32 11.46
C VAL A 55 9.84 13.45 12.86
N ARG A 56 9.15 14.13 13.78
CA ARG A 56 9.67 14.42 15.12
C ARG A 56 9.59 13.25 16.08
N TYR A 57 8.52 12.45 16.01
CA TYR A 57 8.18 11.47 17.06
C TYR A 57 8.03 10.03 16.57
N HIS A 58 7.63 9.79 15.32
CA HIS A 58 7.16 8.47 14.90
C HIS A 58 7.97 7.81 13.76
N LEU A 59 9.03 8.44 13.24
CA LEU A 59 9.90 7.85 12.21
C LEU A 59 10.46 6.48 12.61
N GLY A 60 10.82 6.30 13.89
CA GLY A 60 11.34 5.03 14.39
C GLY A 60 10.33 3.88 14.24
N SER A 61 9.06 4.12 14.59
CA SER A 61 7.98 3.15 14.42
C SER A 61 7.77 2.78 12.94
N VAL A 62 7.84 3.76 12.04
CA VAL A 62 7.76 3.49 10.58
C VAL A 62 8.94 2.68 10.10
N ALA A 63 10.16 3.05 10.51
CA ALA A 63 11.38 2.35 10.13
C ALA A 63 11.34 0.88 10.55
N ILE A 64 10.89 0.59 11.78
CA ILE A 64 10.76 -0.79 12.28
C ILE A 64 9.70 -1.57 11.49
N GLY A 65 8.48 -1.04 11.36
CA GLY A 65 7.41 -1.75 10.65
C GLY A 65 7.73 -2.00 9.17
N SER A 66 8.31 -1.01 8.49
CA SER A 66 8.71 -1.13 7.08
C SER A 66 9.86 -2.09 6.88
N LEU A 67 10.80 -2.17 7.83
CA LEU A 67 11.90 -3.12 7.80
C LEU A 67 11.39 -4.56 7.90
N PHE A 68 10.45 -4.83 8.81
CA PHE A 68 9.84 -6.16 8.92
C PHE A 68 9.19 -6.59 7.60
N ILE A 69 8.35 -5.73 6.99
CA ILE A 69 7.74 -6.05 5.69
C ILE A 69 8.81 -6.30 4.62
N ALA A 70 9.84 -5.45 4.56
CA ALA A 70 10.91 -5.57 3.56
C ALA A 70 11.70 -6.87 3.70
N ILE A 71 11.93 -7.38 4.92
CA ILE A 71 12.59 -8.67 5.15
C ILE A 71 11.78 -9.82 4.52
N PHE A 72 10.46 -9.85 4.72
CA PHE A 72 9.61 -10.90 4.15
C PHE A 72 9.47 -10.78 2.63
N GLN A 73 9.37 -9.55 2.10
CA GLN A 73 9.40 -9.30 0.66
C GLN A 73 10.71 -9.78 0.03
N PHE A 74 11.84 -9.52 0.71
CA PHE A 74 13.15 -9.95 0.26
C PHE A 74 13.29 -11.48 0.31
N LEU A 75 12.81 -12.13 1.37
CA LEU A 75 12.79 -13.60 1.46
C LEU A 75 11.96 -14.22 0.33
N ARG A 76 10.79 -13.65 0.02
CA ARG A 76 9.96 -14.08 -1.11
C ARG A 76 10.67 -13.89 -2.45
N ALA A 77 11.39 -12.78 -2.62
CA ALA A 77 12.20 -12.52 -3.82
C ALA A 77 13.32 -13.55 -3.99
N ILE A 78 13.99 -13.94 -2.91
CA ILE A 78 15.00 -15.01 -2.92
C ILE A 78 14.38 -16.35 -3.32
N LEU A 79 13.26 -16.75 -2.70
CA LEU A 79 12.60 -18.02 -3.03
C LEU A 79 12.11 -18.05 -4.47
N LYS A 80 11.64 -16.93 -5.01
CA LYS A 80 11.24 -16.82 -6.42
C LYS A 80 12.45 -16.95 -7.35
N ALA A 81 13.61 -16.41 -6.95
CA ALA A 81 14.85 -16.59 -7.70
C ALA A 81 15.34 -18.05 -7.66
N ILE A 82 15.18 -18.75 -6.54
CA ILE A 82 15.49 -20.20 -6.43
C ILE A 82 14.52 -21.01 -7.29
N GLU A 83 13.21 -20.73 -7.22
CA GLU A 83 12.19 -21.37 -8.03
C GLU A 83 12.48 -21.21 -9.53
N SER A 84 12.88 -20.02 -9.97
CA SER A 84 13.24 -19.78 -11.36
C SER A 84 14.44 -20.62 -11.83
N GLN A 85 15.40 -20.91 -10.95
CA GLN A 85 16.55 -21.76 -11.26
C GLN A 85 16.18 -23.25 -11.19
N ALA A 86 15.19 -23.62 -10.37
CA ALA A 86 14.69 -24.98 -10.24
C ALA A 86 13.66 -25.37 -11.32
N LYS A 87 13.31 -24.49 -12.25
CA LYS A 87 12.35 -24.76 -13.35
C LYS A 87 12.79 -25.95 -14.21
N ASP A 88 14.09 -26.09 -14.45
CA ASP A 88 14.67 -27.17 -15.26
C ASP A 88 14.93 -28.47 -14.46
N SER A 89 14.65 -28.47 -13.15
CA SER A 89 14.79 -29.67 -12.33
C SER A 89 13.65 -30.67 -12.58
N LYS A 90 14.01 -31.96 -12.69
CA LYS A 90 13.06 -33.08 -12.85
C LYS A 90 12.34 -33.48 -11.55
N ASN A 91 12.74 -32.92 -10.40
CA ASN A 91 12.19 -33.30 -9.10
C ASN A 91 10.90 -32.52 -8.77
N GLY A 92 9.74 -33.13 -9.06
CA GLY A 92 8.42 -32.55 -8.76
C GLY A 92 8.18 -32.22 -7.28
N ILE A 93 8.81 -32.96 -6.35
CA ILE A 93 8.72 -32.72 -4.91
C ILE A 93 9.31 -31.35 -4.53
N VAL A 94 10.48 -31.00 -5.09
CA VAL A 94 11.15 -29.72 -4.82
C VAL A 94 10.29 -28.56 -5.31
N LYS A 95 9.67 -28.71 -6.49
CA LYS A 95 8.74 -27.70 -7.04
C LYS A 95 7.50 -27.51 -6.15
N CYS A 96 6.95 -28.61 -5.63
CA CYS A 96 5.80 -28.56 -4.72
C CYS A 96 6.14 -27.81 -3.42
N ILE A 97 7.27 -28.14 -2.78
CA ILE A 97 7.71 -27.50 -1.54
C ILE A 97 7.99 -26.01 -1.74
N LEU A 98 8.68 -25.63 -2.83
CA LEU A 98 8.95 -24.22 -3.14
C LEU A 98 7.66 -23.42 -3.34
N LYS A 99 6.67 -24.00 -4.04
CA LYS A 99 5.37 -23.36 -4.25
C LYS A 99 4.56 -23.22 -2.95
N ALA A 100 4.59 -24.24 -2.09
CA ALA A 100 3.97 -24.17 -0.77
C ALA A 100 4.62 -23.08 0.10
N CYS A 101 5.95 -23.01 0.12
CA CYS A 101 6.68 -21.97 0.87
C CYS A 101 6.40 -20.55 0.33
N GLN A 102 6.38 -20.38 -1.00
CA GLN A 102 5.97 -19.13 -1.66
C GLN A 102 4.56 -18.69 -1.20
N CYS A 103 3.60 -19.63 -1.17
CA CYS A 103 2.24 -19.35 -0.73
C CYS A 103 2.20 -18.91 0.75
N CYS A 104 2.83 -19.67 1.64
CA CYS A 104 2.86 -19.35 3.08
C CYS A 104 3.48 -17.98 3.36
N LEU A 105 4.60 -17.66 2.70
CA LEU A 105 5.25 -16.37 2.86
C LEU A 105 4.47 -15.22 2.23
N HIS A 106 3.77 -15.46 1.13
CA HIS A 106 2.88 -14.47 0.55
C HIS A 106 1.70 -14.16 1.49
N CYS A 107 1.09 -15.19 2.09
CA CYS A 107 0.05 -15.01 3.11
C CYS A 107 0.58 -14.24 4.32
N PHE A 108 1.78 -14.59 4.80
CA PHE A 108 2.39 -13.90 5.93
C PHE A 108 2.74 -12.44 5.63
N GLU A 109 3.28 -12.17 4.43
CA GLU A 109 3.54 -10.81 3.95
C GLU A 109 2.25 -9.97 3.92
N ASN A 110 1.15 -10.52 3.40
CA ASN A 110 -0.14 -9.83 3.34
C ASN A 110 -0.69 -9.52 4.73
N ILE A 111 -0.61 -10.48 5.66
CA ILE A 111 -0.99 -10.27 7.06
C ILE A 111 -0.14 -9.18 7.70
N LEU A 112 1.18 -9.23 7.51
CA LEU A 112 2.11 -8.27 8.08
C LEU A 112 1.89 -6.85 7.53
N MET A 113 1.60 -6.71 6.23
CA MET A 113 1.23 -5.45 5.61
C MET A 113 -0.06 -4.89 6.21
N TYR A 114 -1.09 -5.74 6.38
CA TYR A 114 -2.34 -5.34 7.03
C TYR A 114 -2.11 -4.88 8.48
N LEU A 115 -1.38 -5.66 9.28
CA LEU A 115 -1.10 -5.33 10.69
C LEU A 115 -0.33 -4.02 10.81
N THR A 116 0.73 -3.87 10.03
CA THR A 116 1.61 -2.70 10.05
C THR A 116 0.85 -1.44 9.62
N ARG A 117 -0.01 -1.54 8.60
CA ARG A 117 -0.87 -0.43 8.16
C ARG A 117 -1.83 0.02 9.27
N ASN A 118 -2.54 -0.91 9.88
CA ASN A 118 -3.47 -0.61 10.97
C ASN A 118 -2.73 -0.04 12.19
N ALA A 119 -1.55 -0.59 12.51
CA ALA A 119 -0.71 -0.06 13.57
C ALA A 119 -0.28 1.39 13.29
N TYR A 120 0.11 1.73 12.05
CA TYR A 120 0.45 3.11 11.70
C TYR A 120 -0.72 4.08 11.85
N ILE A 121 -1.93 3.66 11.47
CA ILE A 121 -3.15 4.47 11.64
C ILE A 121 -3.42 4.71 13.12
N GLU A 122 -3.34 3.66 13.94
CA GLU A 122 -3.57 3.75 15.38
C GLU A 122 -2.50 4.59 16.09
N ILE A 123 -1.22 4.47 15.72
CA ILE A 123 -0.14 5.33 16.21
C ILE A 123 -0.39 6.79 15.85
N ALA A 124 -0.89 7.06 14.64
CA ALA A 124 -1.18 8.43 14.20
C ALA A 124 -2.34 9.07 14.99
N ILE A 125 -3.31 8.28 15.43
CA ILE A 125 -4.49 8.73 16.19
C ILE A 125 -4.17 8.86 17.68
N TYR A 126 -3.61 7.80 18.27
CA TYR A 126 -3.45 7.67 19.73
C TYR A 126 -2.04 7.96 20.24
N GLY A 127 -1.05 8.06 19.36
CA GLY A 127 0.35 8.33 19.74
C GLY A 127 1.04 7.18 20.47
N GLN A 128 0.54 5.94 20.35
CA GLN A 128 1.09 4.76 21.01
C GLN A 128 2.37 4.22 20.33
N SER A 129 3.01 3.23 20.97
CA SER A 129 4.17 2.54 20.39
C SER A 129 3.74 1.52 19.32
N PHE A 130 4.63 1.23 18.36
CA PHE A 130 4.36 0.26 17.29
C PHE A 130 3.95 -1.13 17.79
N CYS A 131 4.56 -1.60 18.87
CA CYS A 131 4.25 -2.92 19.42
C CYS A 131 2.85 -2.98 20.02
N SER A 132 2.44 -1.94 20.77
CA SER A 132 1.09 -1.85 21.34
C SER A 132 0.03 -1.86 20.24
N SER A 133 0.17 -0.98 19.26
CA SER A 133 -0.78 -0.88 18.15
C SER A 133 -0.77 -2.11 17.23
N GLY A 134 0.41 -2.71 17.03
CA GLY A 134 0.52 -3.99 16.32
C GLY A 134 -0.23 -5.12 17.04
N GLN A 135 -0.18 -5.18 18.37
CA GLN A 135 -0.92 -6.17 19.16
C GLN A 135 -2.43 -5.97 19.06
N GLN A 136 -2.91 -4.73 19.06
CA GLN A 136 -4.33 -4.42 18.89
C GLN A 136 -4.83 -4.85 17.50
N ALA A 137 -4.11 -4.47 16.44
CA ALA A 137 -4.39 -4.91 15.08
C ALA A 137 -4.38 -6.44 14.94
N PHE A 138 -3.43 -7.11 15.62
CA PHE A 138 -3.33 -8.57 15.62
C PHE A 138 -4.52 -9.24 16.33
N LYS A 139 -4.96 -8.68 17.46
CA LYS A 139 -6.14 -9.17 18.18
C LYS A 139 -7.41 -9.04 17.33
N VAL A 140 -7.57 -7.95 16.59
CA VAL A 140 -8.69 -7.78 15.64
C VAL A 140 -8.63 -8.83 14.54
N LEU A 141 -7.44 -9.06 13.97
CA LEU A 141 -7.23 -10.06 12.93
C LEU A 141 -7.55 -11.48 13.42
N VAL A 142 -7.04 -11.89 14.58
CA VAL A 142 -7.25 -13.27 15.08
C VAL A 142 -8.69 -13.50 15.51
N ASN A 143 -9.33 -12.53 16.17
CA ASN A 143 -10.70 -12.69 16.64
C ASN A 143 -11.73 -12.70 15.51
N ASN A 144 -11.43 -12.12 14.36
CA ASN A 144 -12.36 -11.97 13.25
C ASN A 144 -11.70 -12.21 11.87
N ALA A 145 -10.81 -13.20 11.77
CA ALA A 145 -9.97 -13.41 10.58
C ALA A 145 -10.76 -13.52 9.28
N LEU A 146 -11.81 -14.35 9.26
CA LEU A 146 -12.66 -14.54 8.07
C LEU A 146 -13.37 -13.25 7.65
N ARG A 147 -13.88 -12.48 8.63
CA ARG A 147 -14.55 -11.21 8.35
C ARG A 147 -13.56 -10.18 7.82
N VAL A 148 -12.38 -10.06 8.44
CA VAL A 148 -11.32 -9.15 7.99
C VAL A 148 -10.86 -9.49 6.57
N ALA A 149 -10.60 -10.77 6.30
CA ALA A 149 -10.20 -11.24 4.98
C ALA A 149 -11.29 -10.97 3.92
N ALA A 150 -12.55 -11.23 4.25
CA ALA A 150 -13.68 -10.96 3.35
C ALA A 150 -13.82 -9.46 3.04
N ILE A 151 -13.79 -8.60 4.07
CA ILE A 151 -13.88 -7.14 3.90
C ILE A 151 -12.72 -6.61 3.06
N ASN A 152 -11.49 -7.04 3.34
CA ASN A 152 -10.32 -6.59 2.58
C ASN A 152 -10.41 -7.03 1.11
N THR A 153 -10.78 -8.29 0.85
CA THR A 153 -10.90 -8.81 -0.52
C THR A 153 -12.00 -8.11 -1.32
N VAL A 154 -13.17 -7.91 -0.71
CA VAL A 154 -14.29 -7.19 -1.33
C VAL A 154 -13.93 -5.73 -1.55
N GLY A 155 -13.31 -5.08 -0.56
CA GLY A 155 -12.83 -3.70 -0.66
C GLY A 155 -11.83 -3.52 -1.80
N ASP A 156 -10.80 -4.37 -1.87
CA ASP A 156 -9.81 -4.36 -2.95
C ASP A 156 -10.45 -4.53 -4.32
N PHE A 157 -11.43 -5.44 -4.44
CA PHE A 157 -12.17 -5.65 -5.68
C PHE A 157 -12.98 -4.42 -6.09
N VAL A 158 -13.73 -3.82 -5.16
CA VAL A 158 -14.53 -2.62 -5.43
C VAL A 158 -13.63 -1.44 -5.81
N LEU A 159 -12.53 -1.22 -5.09
CA LEU A 159 -11.57 -0.17 -5.40
C LEU A 159 -10.88 -0.40 -6.75
N LEU A 160 -10.61 -1.65 -7.13
CA LEU A 160 -10.09 -2.00 -8.45
C LEU A 160 -11.09 -1.67 -9.55
N MET A 161 -12.35 -2.06 -9.40
CA MET A 161 -13.41 -1.73 -10.37
C MET A 161 -13.55 -0.23 -10.54
N ALA A 162 -13.53 0.54 -9.44
CA ALA A 162 -13.61 1.98 -9.49
C ALA A 162 -12.41 2.62 -10.22
N LYS A 163 -11.18 2.13 -9.99
CA LYS A 163 -9.97 2.58 -10.73
C LYS A 163 -10.09 2.32 -12.23
N VAL A 164 -10.52 1.11 -12.61
CA VAL A 164 -10.70 0.73 -14.01
C VAL A 164 -11.75 1.61 -14.68
N LEU A 165 -12.86 1.88 -14.00
CA LEU A 165 -13.92 2.75 -14.51
C LEU A 165 -13.42 4.18 -14.77
N VAL A 166 -12.63 4.76 -13.86
CA VAL A 166 -12.04 6.10 -14.06
C VAL A 166 -11.13 6.14 -15.30
N VAL A 167 -10.30 5.10 -15.50
CA VAL A 167 -9.40 5.01 -16.66
C VAL A 167 -10.19 4.88 -17.96
N ILE A 168 -11.21 3.99 -17.98
CA ILE A 168 -12.05 3.78 -19.17
C ILE A 168 -12.77 5.07 -19.55
N LEU A 169 -13.39 5.75 -18.59
CA LEU A 169 -14.09 7.02 -18.86
C LEU A 169 -13.12 8.10 -19.37
N THR A 170 -11.92 8.19 -18.79
CA THR A 170 -10.93 9.17 -19.22
C THR A 170 -10.45 8.90 -20.65
N VAL A 171 -10.20 7.63 -20.99
CA VAL A 171 -9.81 7.21 -22.34
C VAL A 171 -10.95 7.46 -23.32
N PHE A 172 -12.19 7.11 -22.97
CA PHE A 172 -13.37 7.30 -23.80
C PHE A 172 -13.63 8.78 -24.10
N ILE A 173 -13.66 9.63 -23.08
CA ILE A 173 -13.81 11.08 -23.26
C ILE A 173 -12.64 11.64 -24.07
N GLY A 174 -11.41 11.17 -23.79
CA GLY A 174 -10.22 11.54 -24.55
C GLY A 174 -10.31 11.21 -26.03
N THR A 175 -10.86 10.04 -26.40
CA THR A 175 -11.10 9.67 -27.80
C THR A 175 -12.10 10.62 -28.47
N LEU A 176 -13.22 10.93 -27.80
CA LEU A 176 -14.26 11.81 -28.36
C LEU A 176 -13.78 13.26 -28.57
N ILE A 177 -12.89 13.76 -27.72
CA ILE A 177 -12.35 15.13 -27.84
C ILE A 177 -11.35 15.26 -29.00
N ILE A 178 -10.64 14.18 -29.32
CA ILE A 178 -9.62 14.15 -30.37
C ILE A 178 -10.24 13.77 -31.72
N ASP A 179 -11.36 13.06 -31.71
CA ASP A 179 -12.10 12.72 -32.92
C ASP A 179 -12.55 14.00 -33.66
N GLY A 180 -12.13 14.15 -34.91
CA GLY A 180 -12.40 15.33 -35.74
C GLY A 180 -11.40 16.50 -35.64
N LYS A 181 -10.28 16.40 -34.91
CA LYS A 181 -9.22 17.43 -34.93
C LYS A 181 -8.17 17.15 -36.01
N GLU A 182 -8.12 18.03 -37.01
CA GLU A 182 -7.08 18.00 -38.06
C GLU A 182 -5.69 18.32 -37.47
N GLY A 183 -4.68 17.52 -37.79
CA GLY A 183 -3.29 17.72 -37.38
C GLY A 183 -2.72 16.71 -36.35
N VAL A 184 -3.50 15.72 -35.90
CA VAL A 184 -3.02 14.69 -34.96
C VAL A 184 -2.79 13.35 -35.68
N HIS A 185 -1.55 13.08 -36.09
CA HIS A 185 -1.20 11.82 -36.76
C HIS A 185 -1.05 10.61 -35.81
N HIS A 186 -0.86 10.83 -34.51
CA HIS A 186 -0.64 9.78 -33.50
C HIS A 186 -1.58 9.94 -32.29
N VAL A 187 -2.87 9.66 -32.49
CA VAL A 187 -3.93 9.82 -31.49
C VAL A 187 -3.77 8.91 -30.25
N TRP A 188 -3.18 7.73 -30.43
CA TRP A 188 -2.94 6.75 -29.36
C TRP A 188 -1.94 7.22 -28.29
N VAL A 189 -0.96 8.06 -28.65
CA VAL A 189 0.06 8.55 -27.72
C VAL A 189 -0.53 9.42 -26.60
N PRO A 190 -1.24 10.54 -26.88
CA PRO A 190 -1.83 11.37 -25.84
C PRO A 190 -2.91 10.62 -25.03
N ILE A 191 -3.67 9.73 -25.66
CA ILE A 191 -4.69 8.92 -24.96
C ILE A 191 -4.04 7.95 -23.97
N SER A 192 -2.96 7.28 -24.37
CA SER A 192 -2.23 6.35 -23.49
C SER A 192 -1.59 7.09 -22.31
N VAL A 193 -1.02 8.26 -22.56
CA VAL A 193 -0.46 9.12 -21.50
C VAL A 193 -1.56 9.59 -20.55
N ALA A 194 -2.71 10.03 -21.07
CA ALA A 194 -3.85 10.45 -20.26
C ALA A 194 -4.42 9.30 -19.43
N GLY A 195 -4.58 8.11 -20.00
CA GLY A 195 -5.04 6.92 -19.29
C GLY A 195 -4.08 6.48 -18.18
N LEU A 196 -2.76 6.52 -18.45
CA LEU A 196 -1.74 6.24 -17.44
C LEU A 196 -1.79 7.26 -16.29
N PHE A 197 -1.91 8.54 -16.60
CA PHE A 197 -2.04 9.60 -15.60
C PHE A 197 -3.32 9.42 -14.76
N ALA A 198 -4.44 9.14 -15.40
CA ALA A 198 -5.71 8.86 -14.73
C ALA A 198 -5.61 7.68 -13.77
N TYR A 199 -4.89 6.62 -14.15
CA TYR A 199 -4.65 5.48 -13.27
C TYR A 199 -3.88 5.88 -12.01
N PHE A 200 -2.80 6.66 -12.14
CA PHE A 200 -2.02 7.13 -10.99
C PHE A 200 -2.82 8.05 -10.06
N VAL A 201 -3.61 8.96 -10.66
CA VAL A 201 -4.50 9.85 -9.92
C VAL A 201 -5.55 9.03 -9.17
N ALA A 202 -6.25 8.12 -9.85
CA ALA A 202 -7.23 7.24 -9.22
C ALA A 202 -6.61 6.42 -8.08
N HIS A 203 -5.44 5.80 -8.33
CA HIS A 203 -4.72 5.05 -7.31
C HIS A 203 -4.46 5.91 -6.06
N SER A 204 -3.94 7.11 -6.23
CA SER A 204 -3.62 8.03 -5.13
C SER A 204 -4.87 8.42 -4.34
N PHE A 205 -5.96 8.78 -5.02
CA PHE A 205 -7.23 9.13 -4.38
C PHE A 205 -7.82 7.97 -3.58
N PHE A 206 -7.86 6.77 -4.15
CA PHE A 206 -8.40 5.61 -3.47
C PHE A 206 -7.55 5.19 -2.26
N THR A 207 -6.22 5.34 -2.32
CA THR A 207 -5.37 5.11 -1.14
C THR A 207 -5.70 6.08 -0.02
N VAL A 208 -5.88 7.37 -0.31
CA VAL A 208 -6.28 8.37 0.70
C VAL A 208 -7.65 8.02 1.28
N TYR A 209 -8.61 7.68 0.43
CA TYR A 209 -9.97 7.29 0.83
C TYR A 209 -9.96 6.10 1.80
N GLU A 210 -9.22 5.04 1.46
CA GLU A 210 -9.17 3.83 2.28
C GLU A 210 -8.54 4.08 3.66
N VAL A 211 -7.43 4.82 3.72
CA VAL A 211 -6.82 5.19 5.00
C VAL A 211 -7.76 6.06 5.84
N SER A 212 -8.48 6.98 5.19
CA SER A 212 -9.44 7.85 5.86
C SER A 212 -10.60 7.05 6.48
N LEU A 213 -11.16 6.09 5.72
CA LEU A 213 -12.22 5.21 6.21
C LEU A 213 -11.78 4.39 7.44
N ILE A 214 -10.56 3.85 7.42
CA ILE A 214 -10.03 3.07 8.55
C ILE A 214 -9.78 3.98 9.76
N SER A 215 -9.25 5.19 9.52
CA SER A 215 -8.93 6.14 10.60
C SER A 215 -10.17 6.61 11.36
N VAL A 216 -11.29 6.84 10.66
CA VAL A 216 -12.56 7.28 11.27
C VAL A 216 -13.27 6.14 12.02
N ASN A 217 -13.10 4.89 11.56
CA ASN A 217 -13.70 3.71 12.19
C ASN A 217 -12.73 3.02 13.18
N CYS A 218 -11.60 3.64 13.49
CA CYS A 218 -10.66 3.14 14.49
C CYS A 218 -11.33 3.28 15.87
N PRO A 219 -11.54 2.18 16.61
CA PRO A 219 -12.20 2.21 17.92
C PRO A 219 -11.38 2.95 18.97
#